data_AF-A0A1Q7HXB4-F1
#
_entry.id   AF-A0A1Q7HXB4-F1
#
_cell.length_a   1.000
_cell.length_b   1.000
_cell.length_c   1.000
_cell.angle_alpha   90.00
_cell.angle_beta   90.00
_cell.angle_gamma   90.00
#
_symmetry.space_group_name_H-M   'P 1'
#
loop_
_entity.id
_entity.type
_entity.pdbx_description
1 polymer ?
#
loop_
_entity_poly.entity_id
_entity_poly.type
_entity_poly.pdbx_seq_one_letter_code
_entity_poly.pdbx_strand_id
1 'polypeptide(L)'
;MKRCAWASREPLLSYHDKEWGRPLHDERRLFEFLVLEGAQAGLSWETILRKRPAYRKAFERFAPKTVARYGTRDVARLMKDAGIVRNRAKIEAAIQNASAFLATQKEFGSFDTYVWKFADPLVMSKDLKKRGFRFVGPTIVESFMEATGILDHHEKTCDWRRPSRARSGSAATSESHTTSDNESEHTKGPRSSWVGSAARDARRVVRGRSS
;
A
#
# COMPACT_ATOMS: atom_id res chain seq x y z
N MET A 1 6.40 24.88 3.16
CA MET A 1 5.86 23.51 3.31
C MET A 1 6.51 22.62 2.25
N LYS A 2 7.32 21.66 2.66
CA LYS A 2 8.03 20.73 1.78
C LYS A 2 7.26 19.41 1.71
N ARG A 3 6.87 19.01 0.50
CA ARG A 3 6.20 17.73 0.21
C ARG A 3 7.15 16.79 -0.53
N CYS A 4 6.80 15.52 -0.60
CA CYS A 4 7.45 14.61 -1.53
C CYS A 4 7.29 15.10 -2.98
N ALA A 5 8.31 14.90 -3.81
CA ALA A 5 8.36 15.43 -5.18
C ALA A 5 7.19 14.96 -6.07
N TRP A 6 6.65 13.77 -5.79
CA TRP A 6 5.52 13.22 -6.55
C TRP A 6 4.18 13.91 -6.24
N ALA A 7 4.04 14.53 -5.06
CA ALA A 7 2.83 15.24 -4.65
C ALA A 7 2.81 16.65 -5.27
N SER A 8 2.52 16.71 -6.57
CA SER A 8 2.71 17.92 -7.39
C SER A 8 1.42 18.65 -7.80
N ARG A 9 0.28 17.94 -7.83
CA ARG A 9 -1.02 18.51 -8.23
C ARG A 9 -2.19 17.72 -7.65
N GLU A 10 -3.40 18.28 -7.69
CA GLU A 10 -4.59 17.54 -7.23
C GLU A 10 -4.99 16.41 -8.20
N PRO A 11 -5.48 15.25 -7.70
CA PRO A 11 -5.76 14.94 -6.29
C PRO A 11 -4.55 14.46 -5.43
N LEU A 12 -3.34 14.41 -5.99
CA LEU A 12 -2.17 13.84 -5.31
C LEU A 12 -1.73 14.69 -4.11
N LEU A 13 -1.86 16.01 -4.17
CA LEU A 13 -1.56 16.92 -3.05
C LEU A 13 -2.44 16.59 -1.84
N SER A 14 -3.77 16.63 -2.00
CA SER A 14 -4.68 16.31 -0.89
C SER A 14 -4.51 14.87 -0.39
N TYR A 15 -4.24 13.91 -1.28
CA TYR A 15 -3.98 12.53 -0.89
C TYR A 15 -2.70 12.38 -0.05
N HIS A 16 -1.60 12.99 -0.48
CA HIS A 16 -0.32 13.02 0.24
C HIS A 16 -0.50 13.60 1.64
N ASP A 17 -1.13 14.77 1.73
CA ASP A 17 -1.19 15.54 2.97
C ASP A 17 -2.13 14.94 4.02
N LYS A 18 -3.17 14.22 3.57
CA LYS A 18 -4.28 13.79 4.46
C LYS A 18 -4.33 12.28 4.69
N GLU A 19 -3.80 11.48 3.78
CA GLU A 19 -3.97 10.02 3.79
C GLU A 19 -2.65 9.25 3.73
N TRP A 20 -1.78 9.53 2.74
CA TRP A 20 -0.63 8.68 2.45
C TRP A 20 0.42 8.68 3.58
N GLY A 21 0.88 7.49 3.98
CA GLY A 21 1.87 7.31 5.06
C GLY A 21 1.32 7.49 6.48
N ARG A 22 0.06 7.89 6.65
CA ARG A 22 -0.57 8.04 7.97
C ARG A 22 -1.07 6.67 8.44
N PRO A 23 -0.75 6.23 9.68
CA PRO A 23 -1.24 4.95 10.21
C PRO A 23 -2.76 4.83 10.09
N LEU A 24 -3.20 3.82 9.37
CA LEU A 24 -4.60 3.53 9.14
C LEU A 24 -5.00 2.22 9.82
N HIS A 25 -6.00 2.31 10.68
CA HIS A 25 -6.54 1.16 11.45
C HIS A 25 -8.01 0.86 11.16
N ASP A 26 -8.68 1.67 10.31
CA ASP A 26 -10.06 1.39 9.90
C ASP A 26 -10.09 0.23 8.88
N GLU A 27 -10.79 -0.86 9.24
CA GLU A 27 -10.77 -2.09 8.46
C GLU A 27 -11.36 -1.95 7.06
N ARG A 28 -12.47 -1.21 6.95
CA ARG A 28 -13.12 -0.95 5.66
C ARG A 28 -12.20 -0.15 4.75
N ARG A 29 -11.46 0.79 5.32
CA ARG A 29 -10.48 1.62 4.64
C ARG A 29 -9.25 0.83 4.20
N LEU A 30 -8.77 -0.10 5.03
CA LEU A 30 -7.72 -1.06 4.66
C LEU A 30 -8.17 -1.92 3.47
N PHE A 31 -9.39 -2.45 3.51
CA PHE A 31 -9.96 -3.21 2.39
C PHE A 31 -10.10 -2.34 1.11
N GLU A 32 -10.58 -1.11 1.24
CA GLU A 32 -10.66 -0.16 0.12
C GLU A 32 -9.29 0.04 -0.53
N PHE A 33 -8.23 0.31 0.24
CA PHE A 33 -6.89 0.49 -0.31
C PHE A 33 -6.37 -0.78 -0.99
N LEU A 34 -6.54 -1.95 -0.38
CA LEU A 34 -6.09 -3.21 -0.97
C LEU A 34 -6.71 -3.46 -2.35
N VAL A 35 -8.00 -3.18 -2.51
CA VAL A 35 -8.69 -3.32 -3.80
C VAL A 35 -8.23 -2.25 -4.81
N LEU A 36 -8.09 -0.99 -4.38
CA LEU A 36 -7.70 0.10 -5.27
C LEU A 36 -6.25 -0.05 -5.78
N GLU A 37 -5.33 -0.51 -4.93
CA GLU A 37 -3.95 -0.82 -5.31
C GLU A 37 -3.90 -1.97 -6.34
N GLY A 38 -4.73 -3.01 -6.16
CA GLY A 38 -4.90 -4.05 -7.17
C GLY A 38 -5.48 -3.52 -8.49
N ALA A 39 -6.41 -2.57 -8.42
CA ALA A 39 -7.01 -1.94 -9.59
C ALA A 39 -6.03 -1.06 -10.37
N GLN A 40 -5.00 -0.53 -9.72
CA GLN A 40 -3.99 0.36 -10.31
C GLN A 40 -3.09 -0.33 -11.35
N ALA A 41 -2.93 -1.65 -11.35
CA ALA A 41 -1.97 -2.33 -12.24
C ALA A 41 -2.12 -1.89 -13.72
N GLY A 42 -1.10 -1.21 -14.28
CA GLY A 42 -1.11 -0.68 -15.65
C GLY A 42 -1.71 0.73 -15.82
N LEU A 43 -1.97 1.45 -14.73
CA LEU A 43 -2.54 2.81 -14.70
C LEU A 43 -1.77 3.68 -13.70
N SER A 44 -1.97 5.00 -13.79
CA SER A 44 -1.45 5.91 -12.77
C SER A 44 -2.29 5.85 -11.48
N TRP A 45 -1.68 6.06 -10.32
CA TRP A 45 -2.43 6.19 -9.05
C TRP A 45 -3.41 7.37 -9.08
N GLU A 46 -3.05 8.46 -9.76
CA GLU A 46 -3.95 9.60 -9.95
C GLU A 46 -5.26 9.20 -10.66
N THR A 47 -5.18 8.34 -11.69
CA THR A 47 -6.36 7.77 -12.37
C THR A 47 -7.27 7.06 -11.35
N ILE A 48 -6.68 6.29 -10.43
CA ILE A 48 -7.43 5.58 -9.40
C ILE A 48 -8.05 6.55 -8.39
N LEU A 49 -7.32 7.56 -7.92
CA LEU A 49 -7.85 8.58 -7.03
C LEU A 49 -9.05 9.33 -7.65
N ARG A 50 -8.96 9.70 -8.93
CA ARG A 50 -10.08 10.33 -9.66
C ARG A 50 -11.30 9.42 -9.79
N LYS A 51 -11.08 8.10 -9.92
CA LYS A 51 -12.15 7.10 -10.01
C LYS A 51 -12.68 6.63 -8.65
N ARG A 52 -11.99 6.96 -7.56
CA ARG A 52 -12.31 6.47 -6.20
C ARG A 52 -13.74 6.75 -5.74
N PRO A 53 -14.36 7.93 -6.01
CA PRO A 53 -15.77 8.14 -5.68
C PRO A 53 -16.70 7.15 -6.41
N ALA A 54 -16.46 6.87 -7.69
CA ALA A 54 -17.22 5.89 -8.45
C ALA A 54 -17.00 4.47 -7.90
N TYR A 55 -15.76 4.10 -7.57
CA TYR A 55 -15.46 2.83 -6.91
C TYR A 55 -16.23 2.66 -5.59
N ARG A 56 -16.26 3.70 -4.74
CA ARG A 56 -17.03 3.66 -3.49
C ARG A 56 -18.52 3.45 -3.75
N LYS A 57 -19.10 4.03 -4.80
CA LYS A 57 -20.50 3.76 -5.16
C LYS A 57 -20.67 2.32 -5.68
N ALA A 58 -19.80 1.90 -6.59
CA ALA A 58 -19.86 0.61 -7.27
C ALA A 58 -19.70 -0.60 -6.33
N PHE A 59 -18.84 -0.46 -5.31
CA PHE A 59 -18.53 -1.49 -4.32
C PHE A 59 -19.16 -1.21 -2.95
N GLU A 60 -20.26 -0.46 -2.89
CA GLU A 60 -21.03 -0.21 -1.64
C GLU A 60 -20.17 0.25 -0.45
N ARG A 61 -19.36 1.29 -0.72
CA ARG A 61 -18.37 1.86 0.20
C ARG A 61 -17.43 0.78 0.75
N PHE A 62 -17.07 -0.19 -0.09
CA PHE A 62 -16.17 -1.29 0.23
C PHE A 62 -16.59 -2.07 1.47
N ALA A 63 -17.88 -2.32 1.67
CA ALA A 63 -18.35 -3.20 2.74
C ALA A 63 -17.97 -4.66 2.42
N PRO A 64 -17.02 -5.32 3.13
CA PRO A 64 -16.50 -6.62 2.71
C PRO A 64 -17.60 -7.69 2.67
N LYS A 65 -18.51 -7.69 3.65
CA LYS A 65 -19.66 -8.62 3.70
C LYS A 65 -20.57 -8.51 2.47
N THR A 66 -20.77 -7.30 1.95
CA THR A 66 -21.61 -7.12 0.75
C THR A 66 -20.82 -7.48 -0.51
N VAL A 67 -19.60 -6.97 -0.64
CA VAL A 67 -18.76 -7.21 -1.83
C VAL A 67 -18.49 -8.70 -2.02
N ALA A 68 -18.31 -9.47 -0.94
CA ALA A 68 -18.14 -10.93 -0.97
C ALA A 68 -19.36 -11.69 -1.54
N ARG A 69 -20.54 -11.07 -1.55
CA ARG A 69 -21.79 -11.66 -2.07
C ARG A 69 -22.06 -11.32 -3.53
N TYR A 70 -21.27 -10.44 -4.14
CA TYR A 70 -21.45 -10.06 -5.54
C TYR A 70 -21.36 -11.28 -6.45
N GLY A 71 -22.34 -11.40 -7.36
CA GLY A 71 -22.44 -12.52 -8.30
C GLY A 71 -22.16 -12.12 -9.74
N THR A 72 -22.50 -13.00 -10.68
CA THR A 72 -22.34 -12.77 -12.13
C THR A 72 -23.07 -11.53 -12.62
N ARG A 73 -24.26 -11.25 -12.06
CA ARG A 73 -25.05 -10.03 -12.35
C ARG A 73 -24.32 -8.76 -11.93
N ASP A 74 -23.67 -8.76 -10.77
CA ASP A 74 -22.89 -7.62 -10.28
C ASP A 74 -21.64 -7.40 -11.14
N VAL A 75 -20.92 -8.46 -11.49
CA VAL A 75 -19.78 -8.36 -12.41
C VAL A 75 -20.22 -7.75 -13.75
N ALA A 76 -21.35 -8.21 -14.32
CA ALA A 76 -21.87 -7.67 -15.56
C ALA A 76 -22.28 -6.18 -15.44
N ARG A 77 -22.89 -5.80 -14.31
CA ARG A 77 -23.22 -4.40 -13.99
C ARG A 77 -21.96 -3.54 -13.89
N LEU A 78 -20.96 -4.00 -13.15
CA LEU A 78 -19.69 -3.28 -12.94
C LEU A 78 -18.88 -3.14 -14.24
N MET A 79 -18.93 -4.14 -15.12
CA MET A 79 -18.30 -4.06 -16.45
C MET A 79 -18.92 -2.99 -17.36
N LYS A 80 -20.14 -2.51 -17.06
CA LYS A 80 -20.78 -1.41 -17.78
C LYS A 80 -20.49 -0.04 -17.17
N ASP A 81 -19.93 0.02 -15.95
CA ASP A 81 -19.66 1.28 -15.25
C ASP A 81 -18.34 1.91 -15.74
N ALA A 82 -18.45 2.98 -16.53
CA ALA A 82 -17.30 3.74 -17.04
C ALA A 82 -16.58 4.56 -15.93
N GLY A 83 -17.21 4.73 -14.77
CA GLY A 83 -16.64 5.40 -13.60
C GLY A 83 -15.47 4.62 -13.01
N ILE A 84 -15.45 3.29 -13.12
CA ILE A 84 -14.38 2.43 -12.61
C ILE A 84 -13.44 1.93 -13.74
N VAL A 85 -12.46 1.09 -13.40
CA VAL A 85 -11.66 0.35 -14.38
C VAL A 85 -12.41 -0.91 -14.79
N ARG A 86 -12.92 -0.95 -16.02
CA ARG A 86 -13.72 -2.05 -16.59
C ARG A 86 -12.83 -3.24 -16.98
N ASN A 87 -12.24 -3.89 -15.98
CA ASN A 87 -11.43 -5.08 -16.15
C ASN A 87 -12.03 -6.22 -15.33
N ARG A 88 -12.49 -7.26 -16.02
CA ARG A 88 -13.20 -8.38 -15.40
C ARG A 88 -12.38 -9.08 -14.31
N ALA A 89 -11.11 -9.38 -14.60
CA ALA A 89 -10.24 -10.07 -13.65
C ALA A 89 -10.00 -9.26 -12.37
N LYS A 90 -9.86 -7.94 -12.47
CA LYS A 90 -9.72 -7.04 -11.31
C LYS A 90 -11.01 -6.96 -10.48
N ILE A 91 -12.18 -6.93 -11.14
CA ILE A 91 -13.48 -6.93 -10.45
C ILE A 91 -13.69 -8.25 -9.71
N GLU A 92 -13.47 -9.37 -10.37
CA GLU A 92 -13.60 -10.70 -9.75
C GLU A 92 -12.59 -10.88 -8.60
N ALA A 93 -11.37 -10.34 -8.74
CA ALA A 93 -10.39 -10.32 -7.66
C ALA A 93 -10.86 -9.51 -6.45
N ALA A 94 -11.51 -8.35 -6.64
CA ALA A 94 -12.05 -7.56 -5.53
C ALA A 94 -13.11 -8.34 -4.73
N ILE A 95 -13.96 -9.11 -5.42
CA ILE A 95 -14.98 -9.99 -4.82
C ILE A 95 -14.31 -11.12 -4.03
N GLN A 96 -13.35 -11.81 -4.64
CA GLN A 96 -12.59 -12.88 -3.97
C GLN A 96 -11.80 -12.34 -2.75
N ASN A 97 -11.20 -11.17 -2.88
CA ASN A 97 -10.47 -10.51 -1.79
C ASN A 97 -11.39 -10.16 -0.64
N ALA A 98 -12.66 -9.83 -0.88
CA ALA A 98 -13.62 -9.59 0.20
C ALA A 98 -13.87 -10.85 1.04
N SER A 99 -14.02 -12.01 0.39
CA SER A 99 -14.15 -13.30 1.08
C SER A 99 -12.89 -13.66 1.86
N ALA A 100 -11.70 -13.49 1.25
CA ALA A 100 -10.41 -13.74 1.91
C ALA A 100 -10.17 -12.79 3.10
N PHE A 101 -10.60 -11.53 2.98
CA PHE A 101 -10.56 -10.55 4.05
C PHE A 101 -11.40 -10.98 5.26
N LEU A 102 -12.65 -11.40 5.04
CA LEU A 102 -13.52 -11.89 6.10
C LEU A 102 -12.96 -13.16 6.78
N ALA A 103 -12.38 -14.08 6.00
CA ALA A 103 -11.72 -15.27 6.54
C ALA A 103 -10.50 -14.90 7.40
N THR A 104 -9.71 -13.93 6.95
CA THR A 104 -8.55 -13.42 7.69
C THR A 104 -8.97 -12.73 9.00
N GLN A 105 -10.06 -11.96 8.99
CA GLN A 105 -10.63 -11.40 10.22
C GLN A 105 -11.02 -12.48 11.22
N LYS A 106 -11.63 -13.58 10.75
CA LYS A 106 -12.01 -14.71 11.61
C LYS A 106 -10.78 -15.37 12.26
N GLU A 107 -9.67 -15.49 11.54
CA GLU A 107 -8.45 -16.13 12.04
C GLU A 107 -7.67 -15.25 13.02
N PHE A 108 -7.60 -13.94 12.76
CA PHE A 108 -6.74 -13.02 13.53
C PHE A 108 -7.50 -12.04 14.43
N GLY A 109 -8.82 -12.16 14.51
CA GLY A 109 -9.71 -11.21 15.19
C GLY A 109 -10.04 -9.97 14.35
N SER A 110 -9.04 -9.39 13.67
CA SER A 110 -9.23 -8.28 12.74
C SER A 110 -8.20 -8.30 11.60
N PHE A 111 -8.53 -7.67 10.48
CA PHE A 111 -7.60 -7.53 9.36
C PHE A 111 -6.50 -6.52 9.70
N ASP A 112 -6.83 -5.51 10.50
CA ASP A 112 -5.86 -4.54 11.05
C ASP A 112 -4.74 -5.25 11.83
N THR A 113 -5.12 -6.06 12.83
CA THR A 113 -4.17 -6.87 13.63
C THR A 113 -3.31 -7.75 12.74
N TYR A 114 -3.86 -8.28 11.65
CA TYR A 114 -3.13 -9.10 10.71
C TYR A 114 -2.08 -8.31 9.92
N VAL A 115 -2.47 -7.23 9.22
CA VAL A 115 -1.53 -6.52 8.32
C VAL A 115 -0.42 -5.79 9.06
N TRP A 116 -0.68 -5.31 10.28
CA TRP A 116 0.33 -4.60 11.08
C TRP A 116 1.39 -5.51 11.73
N LYS A 117 1.30 -6.84 11.56
CA LYS A 117 2.37 -7.78 11.94
C LYS A 117 3.56 -7.77 10.98
N PHE A 118 3.40 -7.21 9.78
CA PHE A 118 4.40 -7.28 8.74
C PHE A 118 5.18 -5.97 8.62
N ALA A 119 6.50 -6.09 8.47
CA ALA A 119 7.39 -4.98 8.09
C ALA A 119 7.93 -5.13 6.65
N ASP A 120 7.85 -6.33 6.07
CA ASP A 120 8.37 -6.64 4.72
C ASP A 120 7.21 -6.94 3.73
N PRO A 121 7.08 -6.17 2.63
CA PRO A 121 6.05 -6.38 1.62
C PRO A 121 6.16 -7.72 0.87
N LEU A 122 7.35 -8.30 0.72
CA LEU A 122 7.53 -9.62 0.11
C LEU A 122 6.92 -10.72 0.99
N VAL A 123 7.10 -10.61 2.30
CA VAL A 123 6.54 -11.56 3.27
C VAL A 123 5.02 -11.43 3.30
N MET A 124 4.49 -10.20 3.43
CA MET A 124 3.05 -9.96 3.40
C MET A 124 2.42 -10.43 2.08
N SER A 125 3.05 -10.16 0.93
CA SER A 125 2.55 -10.60 -0.38
C SER A 125 2.43 -12.11 -0.49
N LYS A 126 3.44 -12.86 -0.03
CA LYS A 126 3.40 -14.33 -0.03
C LYS A 126 2.26 -14.83 0.86
N ASP A 127 2.09 -14.24 2.04
CA ASP A 127 1.07 -14.65 2.99
C ASP A 127 -0.36 -14.35 2.50
N LEU A 128 -0.60 -13.14 1.97
CA LEU A 128 -1.87 -12.79 1.32
C LEU A 128 -2.21 -13.75 0.17
N LYS A 129 -1.24 -14.13 -0.67
CA LYS A 129 -1.48 -15.11 -1.74
C LYS A 129 -1.87 -16.48 -1.20
N LYS A 130 -1.20 -16.97 -0.15
CA LYS A 130 -1.54 -18.23 0.52
C LYS A 130 -2.97 -18.21 1.08
N ARG A 131 -3.44 -17.04 1.49
CA ARG A 131 -4.80 -16.80 2.02
C ARG A 131 -5.85 -16.59 0.92
N GLY A 132 -5.50 -16.75 -0.34
CA GLY A 132 -6.42 -16.68 -1.47
C GLY A 132 -6.70 -15.26 -1.97
N PHE A 133 -5.95 -14.24 -1.54
CA PHE A 133 -6.03 -12.92 -2.14
C PHE A 133 -5.43 -12.91 -3.55
N ARG A 134 -6.00 -12.09 -4.44
CA ARG A 134 -5.57 -11.86 -5.82
C ARG A 134 -5.18 -10.41 -6.04
N PHE A 135 -4.34 -10.19 -7.05
CA PHE A 135 -3.72 -8.87 -7.33
C PHE A 135 -2.95 -8.31 -6.12
N VAL A 136 -2.28 -9.18 -5.37
CA VAL A 136 -1.46 -8.84 -4.19
C VAL A 136 0.02 -9.20 -4.44
N GLY A 137 0.54 -8.80 -5.60
CA GLY A 137 1.98 -8.94 -5.90
C GLY A 137 2.83 -8.02 -5.01
N PRO A 138 4.15 -8.29 -4.85
CA PRO A 138 4.99 -7.52 -3.92
C PRO A 138 4.95 -6.01 -4.13
N THR A 139 4.97 -5.56 -5.38
CA THR A 139 4.87 -4.14 -5.74
C THR A 139 3.54 -3.51 -5.32
N ILE A 140 2.43 -4.24 -5.47
CA ILE A 140 1.10 -3.78 -5.05
C ILE A 140 1.04 -3.71 -3.53
N VAL A 141 1.56 -4.74 -2.85
CA VAL A 141 1.56 -4.83 -1.39
C VAL A 141 2.45 -3.78 -0.74
N GLU A 142 3.63 -3.50 -1.30
CA GLU A 142 4.47 -2.38 -0.86
C GLU A 142 3.72 -1.05 -0.95
N SER A 143 3.02 -0.82 -2.05
CA SER A 143 2.25 0.42 -2.26
C SER A 143 1.08 0.53 -1.27
N PHE A 144 0.38 -0.58 -1.03
CA PHE A 144 -0.63 -0.68 0.02
C PHE A 144 -0.05 -0.36 1.40
N MET A 145 1.12 -0.90 1.75
CA MET A 145 1.76 -0.66 3.05
C MET A 145 2.17 0.81 3.21
N GLU A 146 2.65 1.47 2.16
CA GLU A 146 2.94 2.91 2.17
C GLU A 146 1.65 3.75 2.27
N ALA A 147 0.63 3.41 1.48
CA ALA A 147 -0.65 4.13 1.45
C ALA A 147 -1.38 4.09 2.80
N THR A 148 -1.23 3.00 3.54
CA THR A 148 -1.87 2.78 4.84
C THR A 148 -0.98 3.12 6.04
N GLY A 149 0.24 3.59 5.77
CA GLY A 149 1.18 4.02 6.79
C GLY A 149 1.84 2.88 7.59
N ILE A 150 1.68 1.63 7.16
CA ILE A 150 2.49 0.51 7.69
C ILE A 150 3.96 0.80 7.42
N LEU A 151 4.28 1.29 6.22
CA LEU A 151 5.57 1.87 5.87
C LEU A 151 5.45 3.39 5.78
N ASP A 152 6.47 4.09 6.28
CA ASP A 152 6.62 5.54 6.09
C ASP A 152 7.81 5.81 5.19
N HIS A 153 7.49 6.10 3.93
CA HIS A 153 8.44 6.43 2.89
C HIS A 153 8.32 7.89 2.44
N HIS A 154 7.79 8.78 3.28
CA HIS A 154 7.94 10.21 3.05
C HIS A 154 9.42 10.58 2.91
N GLU A 155 9.72 11.49 1.97
CA GLU A 155 11.08 11.98 1.76
C GLU A 155 11.63 12.61 3.04
N LYS A 156 12.95 12.54 3.26
CA LYS A 156 13.59 13.01 4.50
C LYS A 156 13.27 14.48 4.84
N THR A 157 13.04 15.28 3.80
CA THR A 157 12.72 16.71 3.88
C THR A 157 11.22 17.00 3.87
N CYS A 158 10.36 15.98 3.79
CA CYS A 158 8.92 16.14 3.75
C CYS A 158 8.38 16.43 5.15
N ASP A 159 7.53 17.45 5.27
CA ASP A 159 6.94 17.88 6.55
C ASP A 159 5.96 16.84 7.14
N TRP A 160 5.52 15.85 6.35
CA TRP A 160 4.63 14.76 6.77
C TRP A 160 5.35 13.48 7.20
N ARG A 161 6.67 13.43 7.05
CA ARG A 161 7.47 12.29 7.48
C ARG A 161 7.37 12.14 9.00
N ARG A 162 7.10 10.92 9.47
CA ARG A 162 7.07 10.67 10.91
C ARG A 162 8.47 10.83 11.50
N PRO A 163 8.58 11.36 12.72
CA PRO A 163 9.85 11.32 13.44
C PRO A 163 10.28 9.86 13.54
N SER A 164 11.56 9.58 13.27
CA SER A 164 12.11 8.27 13.56
C SER A 164 11.86 8.00 15.04
N ARG A 165 11.17 6.90 15.36
CA ARG A 165 11.06 6.46 16.75
C ARG A 165 12.49 6.37 17.27
N ALA A 166 12.87 7.23 18.20
CA ALA A 166 14.10 7.05 18.95
C ALA A 166 14.01 5.64 19.52
N ARG A 167 15.02 4.79 19.26
CA ARG A 167 15.14 3.53 19.98
C ARG A 167 15.13 3.93 21.45
N SER A 168 14.06 3.59 22.18
CA SER A 168 14.06 3.67 23.62
C SER A 168 15.28 2.88 24.06
N GLY A 169 16.30 3.57 24.58
CA GLY A 169 17.51 2.95 25.05
C GLY A 169 17.13 1.97 26.14
N SER A 170 17.23 0.67 25.85
CA SER A 170 17.47 -0.30 26.90
C SER A 170 18.87 0.03 27.42
N ALA A 171 18.95 0.59 28.62
CA ALA A 171 20.20 0.74 29.34
C ALA A 171 20.72 -0.67 29.64
N ALA A 172 21.55 -1.20 28.73
CA ALA A 172 22.39 -2.34 29.02
C ALA A 172 23.61 -1.81 29.78
N THR A 173 23.71 -2.21 31.04
CA THR A 173 24.87 -2.04 31.90
C THR A 173 26.12 -2.56 31.20
N SER A 174 27.15 -1.72 31.17
CA SER A 174 28.47 -1.99 30.61
C SER A 174 29.23 -3.00 31.46
N GLU A 175 29.67 -4.10 30.85
CA GLU A 175 30.90 -4.79 31.26
C GLU A 175 31.83 -4.87 30.05
N SER A 176 33.03 -4.35 30.28
CA SER A 176 34.14 -4.24 29.35
C SER A 176 34.84 -5.59 29.15
N HIS A 177 35.04 -6.00 27.90
CA HIS A 177 36.14 -6.87 27.52
C HIS A 177 36.74 -6.37 26.20
N THR A 178 38.03 -6.07 26.27
CA THR A 178 38.90 -5.63 25.18
C THR A 178 39.35 -6.81 24.34
N THR A 179 39.28 -6.69 23.01
CA THR A 179 40.29 -7.23 22.09
C THR A 179 40.29 -6.43 20.79
N SER A 180 41.50 -6.16 20.32
CA SER A 180 41.83 -5.36 19.15
C SER A 180 41.79 -6.16 17.84
N ASP A 181 41.74 -5.38 16.76
CA ASP A 181 42.34 -5.61 15.44
C ASP A 181 41.51 -6.24 14.30
N ASN A 182 40.96 -5.32 13.51
CA ASN A 182 41.41 -4.96 12.15
C ASN A 182 40.54 -5.42 10.96
N GLU A 183 40.40 -4.45 10.06
CA GLU A 183 39.43 -4.31 8.98
C GLU A 183 39.69 -5.22 7.78
N SER A 184 38.60 -5.65 7.15
CA SER A 184 38.50 -5.60 5.68
C SER A 184 37.07 -5.29 5.28
N GLU A 185 36.87 -4.04 4.86
CA GLU A 185 35.64 -3.50 4.33
C GLU A 185 35.21 -4.25 3.06
N HIS A 186 33.98 -4.76 3.04
CA HIS A 186 33.17 -4.93 1.83
C HIS A 186 31.77 -4.40 2.12
N THR A 187 31.66 -3.07 2.20
CA THR A 187 30.38 -2.38 2.30
C THR A 187 29.66 -2.47 0.95
N LYS A 188 28.84 -3.51 0.77
CA LYS A 188 27.74 -3.45 -0.20
C LYS A 188 26.78 -2.38 0.30
N GLY A 189 26.94 -1.16 -0.22
CA GLY A 189 26.06 -0.03 0.05
C GLY A 189 24.59 -0.42 -0.15
N PRO A 190 23.66 0.20 0.60
CA PRO A 190 22.24 -0.12 0.50
C PRO A 190 21.81 0.15 -0.95
N ARG A 191 21.28 -0.88 -1.62
CA ARG A 191 20.71 -0.80 -2.97
C ARG A 191 19.59 0.24 -2.94
N SER A 192 19.94 1.48 -3.25
CA SER A 192 19.04 2.60 -3.40
C SER A 192 18.18 2.39 -4.64
N SER A 193 16.98 2.97 -4.61
CA SER A 193 16.00 3.11 -5.71
C SER A 193 14.84 2.11 -5.81
N TRP A 194 14.16 1.86 -4.71
CA TRP A 194 12.75 1.45 -4.77
C TRP A 194 11.95 2.43 -3.93
N VAL A 195 11.25 3.38 -4.58
CA VAL A 195 10.29 4.25 -3.88
C VAL A 195 8.92 4.09 -4.53
N GLY A 196 7.90 4.08 -3.69
CA GLY A 196 6.51 3.65 -3.86
C GLY A 196 5.78 3.89 -5.17
N SER A 197 4.66 3.23 -5.40
CA SER A 197 3.94 3.26 -6.69
C SER A 197 3.57 4.68 -7.17
N ALA A 198 3.15 5.59 -6.28
CA ALA A 198 2.94 7.00 -6.63
C ALA A 198 4.24 7.69 -7.13
N ALA A 199 5.39 7.28 -6.59
CA ALA A 199 6.69 7.79 -6.98
C ALA A 199 7.36 6.97 -8.13
N ARG A 200 6.92 5.74 -8.38
CA ARG A 200 7.23 4.98 -9.60
C ARG A 200 6.58 5.65 -10.81
N ASP A 201 5.32 6.05 -10.70
CA ASP A 201 4.60 6.79 -11.75
C ASP A 201 5.28 8.12 -12.07
N ALA A 202 5.67 8.90 -11.05
CA ALA A 202 6.34 10.19 -11.24
C ALA A 202 7.74 10.05 -11.90
N ARG A 203 8.53 9.04 -11.52
CA ARG A 203 9.84 8.79 -12.15
C ARG A 203 9.74 8.33 -13.60
N ARG A 204 8.65 7.65 -13.98
CA ARG A 204 8.41 7.27 -15.38
C ARG A 204 8.07 8.49 -16.25
N VAL A 205 7.37 9.48 -15.70
CA VAL A 205 7.06 10.75 -16.37
C VAL A 205 8.32 11.62 -16.54
N VAL A 206 9.18 11.70 -15.53
CA VAL A 206 10.42 12.50 -15.60
C VAL A 206 11.43 11.92 -16.60
N ARG A 207 11.53 10.60 -16.74
CA ARG A 207 12.43 9.95 -17.71
C ARG A 207 11.91 9.95 -19.17
N GLY A 208 10.68 10.41 -19.41
CA GLY A 208 10.07 10.50 -20.74
C GLY A 208 10.19 11.87 -21.41
N ARG A 209 10.94 12.81 -20.81
CA ARG A 209 11.26 14.14 -21.37
C ARG A 209 12.77 14.30 -21.49
N SER A 210 13.37 13.52 -22.37
CA SER A 210 14.64 13.82 -22.99
C SER A 210 14.45 13.51 -24.46
N SER A 211 14.48 14.55 -25.29
CA SER A 211 14.42 14.49 -26.75
C SER A 211 15.52 13.60 -27.33
#